data_AF-A0A5M8FR92-F1
#
_entry.id   AF-A0A5M8FR92-F1
#
_cell.length_a   1.000
_cell.length_b   1.000
_cell.length_c   1.000
_cell.angle_alpha   90.00
_cell.angle_beta   90.00
_cell.angle_gamma   90.00
#
_symmetry.space_group_name_H-M   'P 1'
#
loop_
_entity.id
_entity.type
_entity.pdbx_description
1 polymer ?
#
loop_
_entity_poly.entity_id
_entity_poly.type
_entity_poly.pdbx_seq_one_letter_code
_entity_poly.pdbx_strand_id
1 'polypeptide(L)'
;MSSMHPRQFAEALYRFLRRLPPGPTYAVEVRDPELLTSDFVAALAHGGAVPGLAVHPRLPDLATQAERYFGEAARQSAPADSPLHRGGPLLIRWLLRPDLSYEAARQRYAPFDALRAPDPETRHCIVRLIRTALTEDRTVYMIANNKAEGSSPLTLRALAEALVG
;
A
#
# COMPACT_ATOMS: atom_id res chain seq x y z
N MET A 1 6.88 12.21 23.93
CA MET A 1 5.53 11.61 23.82
C MET A 1 5.72 10.11 23.84
N SER A 2 5.15 9.38 24.80
CA SER A 2 5.25 7.92 24.81
C SER A 2 4.54 7.38 23.56
N SER A 3 5.28 6.74 22.66
CA SER A 3 4.71 6.10 21.48
C SER A 3 3.78 4.98 21.94
N MET A 4 2.53 4.98 21.45
CA MET A 4 1.56 3.92 21.75
C MET A 4 2.16 2.55 21.41
N HIS A 5 2.02 1.58 22.31
CA HIS A 5 2.52 0.22 22.08
C HIS A 5 1.83 -0.42 20.87
N PRO A 6 2.52 -1.15 19.97
CA PRO A 6 1.93 -1.66 18.72
C PRO A 6 0.62 -2.46 18.89
N ARG A 7 0.55 -3.31 19.91
CA ARG A 7 -0.67 -4.04 20.25
C ARG A 7 -1.84 -3.14 20.67
N GLN A 8 -1.57 -2.10 21.46
CA GLN A 8 -2.60 -1.13 21.87
C GLN A 8 -3.13 -0.35 20.66
N PHE A 9 -2.23 -0.03 19.71
CA PHE A 9 -2.63 0.57 18.44
C PHE A 9 -3.54 -0.36 17.63
N ALA A 10 -3.18 -1.64 17.48
CA ALA A 10 -4.00 -2.61 16.77
C ALA A 10 -5.40 -2.78 17.39
N GLU A 11 -5.50 -2.84 18.73
CA GLU A 11 -6.78 -2.90 19.43
C GLU A 11 -7.63 -1.65 19.22
N ALA A 12 -7.01 -0.46 19.26
CA ALA A 12 -7.68 0.80 18.99
C ALA A 12 -8.17 0.88 17.53
N LEU A 13 -7.34 0.45 16.58
CA LEU A 13 -7.68 0.39 15.16
C LEU A 13 -8.86 -0.55 14.91
N TYR A 14 -8.85 -1.77 15.47
CA TYR A 14 -9.98 -2.69 15.38
C TYR A 14 -11.29 -2.04 15.87
N ARG A 15 -11.27 -1.44 17.07
CA ARG A 15 -12.45 -0.76 17.63
C ARG A 15 -12.93 0.40 16.77
N PHE A 16 -12.01 1.15 16.18
CA PHE A 16 -12.32 2.23 15.25
C PHE A 16 -13.01 1.69 13.99
N LEU A 17 -12.43 0.66 13.35
CA LEU A 17 -12.97 0.05 12.13
C LEU A 17 -14.37 -0.52 12.35
N ARG A 18 -14.61 -1.18 13.48
CA ARG A 18 -15.94 -1.72 13.85
C ARG A 18 -17.03 -0.67 14.04
N ARG A 19 -16.66 0.62 14.14
CA ARG A 19 -17.59 1.75 14.28
C ARG A 19 -17.80 2.52 12.98
N LEU A 20 -17.06 2.19 11.92
CA LEU A 20 -17.22 2.85 10.63
C LEU A 20 -18.54 2.41 9.96
N PRO A 21 -19.14 3.29 9.12
CA PRO A 21 -20.33 2.93 8.37
C PRO A 21 -20.11 1.70 7.47
N PRO A 22 -21.10 0.80 7.35
CA PRO A 22 -21.04 -0.29 6.40
C PRO A 22 -21.18 0.23 4.95
N GLY A 23 -20.73 -0.56 3.98
CA GLY A 23 -20.83 -0.24 2.54
C GLY A 23 -19.47 -0.20 1.84
N PRO A 24 -18.62 0.80 2.10
CA PRO A 24 -17.30 0.88 1.49
C PRO A 24 -16.32 -0.11 2.13
N THR A 25 -15.35 -0.57 1.34
CA THR A 25 -14.16 -1.26 1.86
C THR A 25 -13.13 -0.22 2.28
N TYR A 26 -12.75 -0.22 3.56
CA TYR A 26 -11.72 0.68 4.08
C TYR A 26 -10.33 0.08 3.88
N ALA A 27 -9.41 0.87 3.33
CA ALA A 27 -8.00 0.53 3.22
C ALA A 27 -7.17 1.33 4.23
N VAL A 28 -6.26 0.66 4.95
CA VAL A 28 -5.43 1.27 5.99
C VAL A 28 -3.95 1.18 5.63
N GLU A 29 -3.27 2.32 5.60
CA GLU A 29 -1.82 2.43 5.46
C GLU A 29 -1.25 3.05 6.74
N VAL A 30 -0.24 2.41 7.32
CA VAL A 30 0.59 2.99 8.40
C VAL A 30 2.03 3.04 7.92
N ARG A 31 2.80 4.05 8.36
CA ARG A 31 4.18 4.31 7.89
C ARG A 31 5.25 4.20 8.98
N ASP A 32 4.85 3.64 10.11
CA ASP A 32 5.70 3.37 11.26
C ASP A 32 6.01 1.88 11.29
N PRO A 33 7.27 1.46 11.00
CA PRO A 33 7.64 0.06 10.87
C PRO A 33 7.25 -0.79 12.09
N GLU A 34 7.33 -0.22 13.28
CA GLU A 34 6.99 -0.86 14.55
C GLU A 34 5.50 -1.25 14.65
N LEU A 35 4.63 -0.63 13.86
CA LEU A 35 3.20 -0.95 13.81
C LEU A 35 2.86 -2.08 12.83
N LEU A 36 3.79 -2.46 11.95
CA LEU A 36 3.60 -3.48 10.91
C LEU A 36 3.67 -4.89 11.53
N THR A 37 2.80 -5.21 12.47
CA THR A 37 2.80 -6.46 13.26
C THR A 37 1.71 -7.42 12.79
N SER A 38 1.74 -8.67 13.27
CA SER A 38 0.63 -9.62 13.07
C SER A 38 -0.67 -9.12 13.70
N ASP A 39 -0.59 -8.42 14.84
CA ASP A 39 -1.75 -7.82 15.51
C ASP A 39 -2.41 -6.76 14.62
N PHE A 40 -1.61 -5.98 13.88
CA PHE A 40 -2.12 -5.04 12.89
C PHE A 40 -2.90 -5.75 11.77
N VAL A 41 -2.35 -6.82 11.21
CA VAL A 41 -3.04 -7.61 10.15
C VAL A 41 -4.35 -8.20 10.68
N ALA A 42 -4.32 -8.76 11.89
CA ALA A 42 -5.52 -9.30 12.53
C ALA A 42 -6.57 -8.20 12.78
N ALA A 43 -6.16 -7.01 13.22
CA ALA A 43 -7.07 -5.88 13.42
C ALA A 43 -7.78 -5.46 12.12
N LEU A 44 -7.08 -5.48 10.99
CA LEU A 44 -7.69 -5.22 9.67
C LEU A 44 -8.68 -6.32 9.30
N ALA A 45 -8.27 -7.58 9.39
CA ALA A 45 -9.08 -8.73 9.03
C ALA A 45 -10.41 -8.77 9.80
N HIS A 46 -10.34 -8.69 11.13
CA HIS A 46 -11.53 -8.68 12.01
C HIS A 46 -12.30 -7.35 11.99
N GLY A 47 -11.61 -6.25 11.65
CA GLY A 47 -12.20 -4.94 11.48
C GLY A 47 -12.97 -4.77 10.17
N GLY A 48 -12.84 -5.71 9.22
CA GLY A 48 -13.46 -5.62 7.89
C GLY A 48 -12.74 -4.66 6.94
N ALA A 49 -11.45 -4.42 7.15
CA ALA A 49 -10.61 -3.56 6.33
C ALA A 49 -9.57 -4.37 5.54
N VAL A 50 -8.88 -3.69 4.61
CA VAL A 50 -7.73 -4.21 3.88
C VAL A 50 -6.49 -3.33 4.10
N PRO A 51 -5.28 -3.86 3.91
CA PRO A 51 -4.07 -3.06 3.97
C PRO A 51 -3.86 -2.26 2.68
N GLY A 52 -3.34 -1.04 2.81
CA GLY A 52 -2.75 -0.28 1.72
C GLY A 52 -1.25 -0.54 1.63
N LEU A 53 -0.76 -0.88 0.43
CA LEU A 53 0.67 -1.00 0.17
C LEU A 53 1.24 0.37 -0.19
N ALA A 54 2.48 0.65 0.21
CA ALA A 54 3.11 1.91 -0.17
C ALA A 54 4.61 1.79 -0.45
N VAL A 55 5.06 2.54 -1.46
CA VAL A 55 6.49 2.76 -1.71
C VAL A 55 6.93 3.98 -0.91
N HIS A 56 7.69 3.74 0.15
CA HIS A 56 8.13 4.77 1.09
C HIS A 56 9.42 4.32 1.82
N PRO A 57 10.39 5.21 2.09
CA PRO A 57 11.66 4.85 2.76
C PRO A 57 11.54 4.13 4.10
N ARG A 58 10.46 4.39 4.84
CA ARG A 58 10.21 3.79 6.16
C ARG A 58 9.51 2.43 6.09
N LEU A 59 9.11 1.97 4.91
CA LEU A 59 8.35 0.73 4.76
C LEU A 59 9.22 -0.35 4.12
N PRO A 60 8.92 -1.64 4.38
CA PRO A 60 9.47 -2.73 3.60
C PRO A 60 9.16 -2.56 2.11
N ASP A 61 9.88 -3.25 1.24
CA ASP A 61 9.55 -3.25 -0.19
C ASP A 61 8.14 -3.81 -0.46
N LEU A 62 7.62 -3.55 -1.66
CA LEU A 62 6.24 -3.93 -2.02
C LEU A 62 6.01 -5.44 -2.02
N ALA A 63 7.01 -6.25 -2.37
CA ALA A 63 6.87 -7.71 -2.38
C ALA A 63 6.73 -8.24 -0.94
N THR A 64 7.57 -7.75 -0.03
CA THR A 64 7.50 -8.05 1.40
C THR A 64 6.15 -7.63 2.01
N GLN A 65 5.65 -6.44 1.65
CA GLN A 65 4.33 -6.01 2.11
C GLN A 65 3.21 -6.90 1.53
N ALA A 66 3.26 -7.21 0.23
CA ALA A 66 2.25 -8.03 -0.42
C ALA A 66 2.18 -9.44 0.18
N GLU A 67 3.32 -10.09 0.42
CA GLU A 67 3.37 -11.39 1.08
C GLU A 67 2.81 -11.33 2.51
N ARG A 68 3.25 -10.34 3.31
CA ARG A 68 2.79 -10.17 4.69
C ARG A 68 1.27 -9.99 4.79
N TYR A 69 0.67 -9.34 3.82
CA TYR A 69 -0.71 -8.85 3.91
C TYR A 69 -1.71 -9.64 3.08
N PHE A 70 -1.30 -10.14 1.92
CA PHE A 70 -2.14 -10.87 0.98
C PHE A 70 -1.62 -12.28 0.70
N GLY A 71 -0.51 -12.69 1.33
CA GLY A 71 -0.02 -14.07 1.26
C GLY A 71 -0.98 -15.06 1.90
N GLU A 72 -0.79 -16.34 1.59
CA GLU A 72 -1.71 -17.42 1.93
C GLU A 72 -1.99 -17.48 3.44
N ALA A 73 -0.95 -17.35 4.28
CA ALA A 73 -1.09 -17.38 5.74
C ALA A 73 -1.97 -16.23 6.28
N ALA A 74 -1.83 -15.03 5.72
CA ALA A 74 -2.64 -13.88 6.11
C ALA A 74 -4.11 -14.06 5.70
N ARG A 75 -4.36 -14.61 4.50
CA ARG A 75 -5.72 -14.86 4.00
C ARG A 75 -6.41 -15.99 4.75
N GLN A 76 -5.71 -17.08 5.05
CA GLN A 76 -6.26 -18.23 5.78
C GLN A 76 -6.56 -17.92 7.26
N SER A 77 -5.79 -17.03 7.88
CA SER A 77 -6.03 -16.60 9.27
C SER A 77 -7.14 -15.56 9.41
N ALA A 78 -7.55 -14.92 8.32
CA ALA A 78 -8.63 -13.94 8.30
C ALA A 78 -10.02 -14.62 8.34
N PRO A 79 -11.05 -13.99 8.94
CA PRO A 79 -12.42 -14.50 8.88
C PRO A 79 -12.89 -14.71 7.44
N ALA A 80 -13.60 -15.81 7.18
CA ALA A 80 -14.00 -16.20 5.81
C ALA A 80 -14.87 -15.14 5.10
N ASP A 81 -15.63 -14.37 5.88
CA ASP A 81 -16.47 -13.26 5.40
C ASP A 81 -15.73 -11.92 5.32
N SER A 82 -14.47 -11.85 5.76
CA SER A 82 -13.67 -10.63 5.67
C SER A 82 -13.22 -10.31 4.23
N PRO A 83 -13.07 -9.03 3.88
CA PRO A 83 -12.46 -8.64 2.60
C PRO A 83 -11.06 -9.21 2.41
N LEU A 84 -10.27 -9.32 3.48
CA LEU A 84 -8.89 -9.79 3.41
C LEU A 84 -8.80 -11.27 3.01
N HIS A 85 -9.67 -12.13 3.55
CA HIS A 85 -9.74 -13.54 3.15
C HIS A 85 -9.99 -13.70 1.64
N ARG A 86 -10.92 -12.91 1.11
CA ARG A 86 -11.24 -12.83 -0.33
C ARG A 86 -10.20 -12.07 -1.16
N GLY A 87 -9.11 -11.61 -0.56
CA GLY A 87 -8.07 -10.79 -1.20
C GLY A 87 -8.40 -9.31 -1.27
N GLY A 88 -9.68 -8.93 -1.42
CA GLY A 88 -10.14 -7.54 -1.41
C GLY A 88 -9.49 -6.65 -2.48
N PRO A 89 -9.75 -5.34 -2.50
CA PRO A 89 -9.09 -4.45 -3.44
C PRO A 89 -7.60 -4.30 -3.13
N LEU A 90 -6.76 -4.26 -4.17
CA LEU A 90 -5.35 -3.91 -4.06
C LEU A 90 -5.20 -2.39 -4.14
N LEU A 91 -4.70 -1.77 -3.08
CA LEU A 91 -4.35 -0.33 -3.05
C LEU A 91 -2.83 -0.19 -2.97
N ILE A 92 -2.23 0.53 -3.92
CA ILE A 92 -0.80 0.88 -3.91
C ILE A 92 -0.64 2.40 -3.97
N ARG A 93 0.14 2.94 -3.02
CA ARG A 93 0.52 4.35 -2.97
C ARG A 93 2.02 4.51 -3.20
N TRP A 94 2.40 5.04 -4.36
CA TRP A 94 3.80 5.34 -4.65
C TRP A 94 4.12 6.77 -4.22
N LEU A 95 4.73 6.93 -3.05
CA LEU A 95 4.83 8.22 -2.37
C LEU A 95 6.19 8.91 -2.53
N LEU A 96 7.26 8.18 -2.23
CA LEU A 96 8.61 8.72 -2.15
C LEU A 96 9.60 7.58 -2.38
N ARG A 97 10.65 7.84 -3.16
CA ARG A 97 11.71 6.85 -3.35
C ARG A 97 12.44 6.59 -2.02
N PRO A 98 12.87 5.34 -1.73
CA PRO A 98 13.54 4.99 -0.49
C PRO A 98 14.81 5.80 -0.17
N ASP A 99 15.46 6.36 -1.19
CA ASP A 99 16.74 7.08 -1.09
C ASP A 99 16.63 8.58 -0.81
N LEU A 100 15.41 9.14 -0.72
CA LEU A 100 15.22 10.60 -0.64
C LEU A 100 14.36 11.05 0.54
N SER A 101 14.75 12.20 1.10
CA SER A 101 13.86 13.01 1.93
C SER A 101 12.85 13.76 1.07
N TYR A 102 11.72 14.15 1.68
CA TYR A 102 10.66 14.86 0.98
C TYR A 102 11.12 16.23 0.42
N GLU A 103 12.00 16.91 1.15
CA GLU A 103 12.56 18.20 0.77
C GLU A 103 13.55 18.06 -0.38
N ALA A 104 14.47 17.09 -0.30
CA ALA A 104 15.43 16.80 -1.36
C ALA A 104 14.72 16.41 -2.66
N ALA A 105 13.67 15.58 -2.58
CA ALA A 105 12.86 15.21 -3.73
C ALA A 105 12.14 16.43 -4.34
N ARG A 106 11.62 17.36 -3.52
CA ARG A 106 10.99 18.58 -4.02
C ARG A 106 11.99 19.45 -4.79
N GLN A 107 13.18 19.70 -4.23
CA GLN A 107 14.20 20.51 -4.88
C GLN A 107 14.66 19.88 -6.20
N ARG A 108 14.82 18.55 -6.23
CA ARG A 108 15.30 17.82 -7.40
C ARG A 108 14.28 17.71 -8.53
N TYR A 109 12.99 17.64 -8.19
CA TYR A 109 11.96 17.25 -9.16
C TYR A 109 11.01 18.37 -9.57
N ALA A 110 10.97 19.49 -8.84
CA ALA A 110 10.20 20.66 -9.27
C ALA A 110 10.62 21.08 -10.70
N PRO A 111 9.66 21.51 -11.56
CA PRO A 111 8.25 21.80 -11.27
C PRO A 111 7.30 20.58 -11.38
N PHE A 112 7.85 19.37 -11.39
CA PHE A 112 7.14 18.10 -11.51
C PHE A 112 6.53 17.80 -12.90
N ASP A 113 7.19 18.29 -13.95
CA ASP A 113 6.75 18.24 -15.34
C ASP A 113 7.35 17.10 -16.17
N ALA A 114 8.33 16.39 -15.61
CA ALA A 114 9.05 15.32 -16.29
C ALA A 114 9.39 14.17 -15.34
N LEU A 115 9.64 13.00 -15.90
CA LEU A 115 10.24 11.89 -15.16
C LEU A 115 11.72 12.19 -14.92
N ARG A 116 12.06 12.67 -13.73
CA ARG A 116 13.41 13.07 -13.32
C ARG A 116 14.21 11.92 -12.73
N ALA A 117 13.53 10.92 -12.18
CA ALA A 117 14.15 9.72 -11.64
C ALA A 117 13.26 8.50 -11.89
N PRO A 118 13.16 8.04 -13.16
CA PRO A 118 12.48 6.79 -13.48
C PRO A 118 12.99 5.64 -12.61
N ASP A 119 12.08 4.77 -12.20
CA ASP A 119 12.36 3.60 -11.37
C ASP A 119 11.72 2.36 -12.02
N PRO A 120 12.39 1.77 -13.03
CA PRO A 120 11.88 0.61 -13.74
C PRO A 120 11.64 -0.61 -12.84
N GLU A 121 12.43 -0.77 -11.78
CA GLU A 121 12.34 -1.89 -10.85
C GLU A 121 11.05 -1.82 -10.03
N THR A 122 10.78 -0.67 -9.40
CA THR A 122 9.53 -0.44 -8.67
C THR A 122 8.33 -0.56 -9.60
N ARG A 123 8.41 -0.02 -10.84
CA ARG A 123 7.34 -0.19 -11.85
C ARG A 123 7.08 -1.66 -12.15
N HIS A 124 8.12 -2.45 -12.38
CA HIS A 124 7.98 -3.88 -12.68
C HIS A 124 7.31 -4.63 -11.51
N CYS A 125 7.71 -4.33 -10.28
CA CYS A 125 7.08 -4.89 -9.08
C CYS A 125 5.59 -4.53 -9.01
N ILE A 126 5.24 -3.26 -9.20
CA ILE A 126 3.85 -2.78 -9.22
C ILE A 126 3.05 -3.49 -10.32
N VAL A 127 3.57 -3.54 -11.54
CA VAL A 127 2.92 -4.20 -12.68
C VAL A 127 2.63 -5.67 -12.38
N ARG A 128 3.58 -6.40 -11.77
CA ARG A 128 3.36 -7.78 -11.36
C ARG A 128 2.24 -7.91 -10.35
N LEU A 129 2.23 -7.09 -9.30
CA LEU A 129 1.16 -7.10 -8.28
C LEU A 129 -0.21 -6.78 -8.87
N ILE A 130 -0.27 -5.78 -9.77
CA ILE A 130 -1.50 -5.41 -10.47
C ILE A 130 -1.99 -6.57 -11.34
N ARG A 131 -1.12 -7.19 -12.14
CA ARG A 131 -1.49 -8.33 -13.00
C ARG A 131 -2.04 -9.48 -12.17
N THR A 132 -1.38 -9.85 -11.06
CA THR A 132 -1.87 -10.88 -10.14
C THR A 132 -3.25 -10.52 -9.58
N ALA A 133 -3.44 -9.30 -9.08
CA ALA A 133 -4.73 -8.87 -8.55
C ALA A 133 -5.85 -8.92 -9.62
N LEU A 134 -5.56 -8.50 -10.85
CA LEU A 134 -6.53 -8.56 -11.95
C LEU A 134 -6.87 -10.00 -12.35
N THR A 135 -5.91 -10.93 -12.33
CA THR A 135 -6.21 -12.36 -12.58
C THR A 135 -7.08 -12.99 -11.49
N GLU A 136 -7.08 -12.41 -10.29
CA GLU A 136 -7.93 -12.78 -9.17
C GLU A 136 -9.26 -12.01 -9.15
N ASP A 137 -9.58 -11.26 -10.21
CA ASP A 137 -10.78 -10.40 -10.33
C ASP A 137 -10.91 -9.34 -9.21
N ARG A 138 -9.75 -8.87 -8.70
CA ARG A 138 -9.70 -7.86 -7.65
C ARG A 138 -9.65 -6.46 -8.26
N THR A 139 -10.37 -5.53 -7.64
CA THR A 139 -10.25 -4.11 -7.97
C THR A 139 -8.86 -3.58 -7.59
N VAL A 140 -8.26 -2.77 -8.47
CA VAL A 140 -6.94 -2.18 -8.26
C VAL A 140 -7.04 -0.65 -8.18
N TYR A 141 -6.39 -0.07 -7.18
CA TYR A 141 -6.23 1.37 -7.00
C TYR A 141 -4.75 1.72 -6.94
N MET A 142 -4.27 2.48 -7.93
CA MET A 142 -2.89 2.94 -8.02
C MET A 142 -2.84 4.47 -7.87
N ILE A 143 -2.14 4.96 -6.85
CA ILE A 143 -2.00 6.39 -6.58
C ILE A 143 -0.51 6.75 -6.58
N ALA A 144 -0.09 7.64 -7.46
CA ALA A 144 1.28 8.14 -7.52
C ALA A 144 1.39 9.56 -6.97
N ASN A 145 2.43 9.84 -6.20
CA ASN A 145 2.85 11.18 -5.84
C ASN A 145 3.92 11.68 -6.82
N ASN A 146 4.01 12.99 -7.06
CA ASN A 146 5.05 13.56 -7.91
C ASN A 146 6.47 13.21 -7.46
N LYS A 147 6.69 12.93 -6.16
CA LYS A 147 8.01 12.55 -5.62
C LYS A 147 8.39 11.09 -5.84
N ALA A 148 7.51 10.29 -6.44
CA ALA A 148 7.85 8.95 -6.89
C ALA A 148 8.96 9.00 -7.95
N GLU A 149 8.75 9.76 -9.03
CA GLU A 149 9.68 9.78 -10.17
C GLU A 149 9.84 11.17 -10.81
N GLY A 150 9.15 12.17 -10.27
CA GLY A 150 9.18 13.54 -10.75
C GLY A 150 7.89 14.01 -11.41
N SER A 151 6.94 13.14 -11.77
CA SER A 151 5.65 13.58 -12.31
C SER A 151 4.60 12.48 -12.17
N SER A 152 3.56 12.68 -11.33
CA SER A 152 2.57 11.62 -11.09
C SER A 152 1.79 11.21 -12.35
N PRO A 153 1.38 12.10 -13.27
CA PRO A 153 0.68 11.68 -14.48
C PRO A 153 1.57 10.86 -15.42
N LEU A 154 2.85 11.24 -15.59
CA LEU A 154 3.78 10.49 -16.42
C LEU A 154 4.16 9.15 -15.79
N THR A 155 4.27 9.07 -14.46
CA THR A 155 4.45 7.80 -13.74
C THR A 155 3.27 6.86 -13.98
N LEU A 156 2.04 7.35 -13.82
CA LEU A 156 0.84 6.52 -14.05
C LEU A 156 0.71 6.11 -15.52
N ARG A 157 1.04 7.00 -16.46
CA ARG A 157 1.09 6.66 -17.89
C ARG A 157 2.11 5.56 -18.18
N ALA A 158 3.34 5.68 -17.65
CA ALA A 158 4.37 4.66 -17.85
C ALA A 158 3.99 3.30 -17.24
N LEU A 159 3.30 3.30 -16.09
CA LEU A 159 2.72 2.08 -15.51
C LEU A 159 1.64 1.47 -16.41
N ALA A 160 0.74 2.28 -16.96
CA ALA A 160 -0.30 1.82 -17.87
C ALA A 160 0.28 1.22 -19.16
N GLU A 161 1.27 1.88 -19.76
CA GLU A 161 2.00 1.38 -20.93
C GLU A 161 2.67 0.01 -20.63
N ALA A 162 3.31 -0.12 -19.47
CA ALA A 162 3.92 -1.38 -19.05
C ALA A 162 2.91 -2.49 -18.68
N LEU A 163 1.64 -2.14 -18.40
CA LEU A 163 0.59 -3.13 -18.12
C LEU A 163 0.04 -3.75 -19.41
N VAL A 164 -0.10 -2.96 -20.47
CA VAL A 164 -0.67 -3.39 -21.76
C VAL A 164 0.38 -3.96 -22.73
N GLY A 165 1.65 -3.61 -22.55
CA GLY A 165 2.79 -4.23 -23.24
C GLY A 165 3.16 -5.60 -22.68
#